data_AF-A0A8S9SCR8-F1
#
_entry.id   AF-A0A8S9SCR8-F1
#
_cell.length_a   1.000
_cell.length_b   1.000
_cell.length_c   1.000
_cell.angle_alpha   90.00
_cell.angle_beta   90.00
_cell.angle_gamma   90.00
#
_symmetry.space_group_name_H-M   'P 1'
#
loop_
_entity.id
_entity.type
_entity.pdbx_description
1 polymer ?
#
loop_
_entity_poly.entity_id
_entity_poly.type
_entity_poly.pdbx_seq_one_letter_code
_entity_poly.pdbx_strand_id
1 'polypeptide(L)'
;RRRDTGNSPYDDTNAYYDYIKKSISFEVSKNQFMDKLRSLKKKYMGKEKPSFTKPHDQKSYRLCKSIWGPDGVVRKTAEDDDEKYDWFEKSFLVRGIAGFGVDESYVKQRWRLVPIETKKKVEEKVKMLQAKEIEFVLQKTEILHEVTSMIAEASNLRTSH
;
A
#
# COMPACT_ATOMS: atom_id res chain seq x y z
N ARG A 1 -27.93 -4.23 -4.95
CA ARG A 1 -26.86 -4.35 -5.97
C ARG A 1 -25.94 -3.14 -5.87
N ARG A 2 -24.84 -3.25 -5.12
CA ARG A 2 -23.75 -2.26 -5.22
C ARG A 2 -22.81 -2.77 -6.31
N ARG A 3 -22.43 -1.88 -7.23
CA ARG A 3 -21.38 -2.16 -8.20
C ARG A 3 -20.08 -1.88 -7.49
N ASP A 4 -19.28 -2.92 -7.33
CA ASP A 4 -17.92 -2.84 -6.82
C ASP A 4 -17.06 -2.16 -7.88
N THR A 5 -17.06 -0.83 -7.92
CA THR A 5 -16.00 -0.11 -8.60
C THR A 5 -14.79 -0.17 -7.66
N GLY A 6 -14.06 -1.29 -7.73
CA GLY A 6 -12.80 -1.53 -7.01
C GLY A 6 -11.64 -0.63 -7.45
N ASN A 7 -11.95 0.56 -7.97
CA ASN A 7 -10.97 1.57 -8.37
C ASN A 7 -10.93 2.68 -7.33
N SER A 8 -9.72 3.13 -7.02
CA SER A 8 -9.48 4.28 -6.15
C SER A 8 -10.25 5.49 -6.68
N PRO A 9 -10.77 6.41 -5.83
CA PRO A 9 -11.42 7.66 -6.25
C PRO A 9 -10.57 8.57 -7.14
N TYR A 10 -9.31 8.20 -7.36
CA TYR A 10 -8.32 8.88 -8.18
C TYR A 10 -8.09 8.19 -9.54
N ASP A 11 -8.53 6.94 -9.72
CA ASP A 11 -8.31 6.18 -10.96
C ASP A 11 -9.34 6.56 -12.04
N ASP A 12 -10.59 6.85 -11.64
CA ASP A 12 -11.61 7.45 -12.51
C ASP A 12 -12.39 8.53 -11.76
N THR A 13 -11.78 9.73 -11.73
CA THR A 13 -12.35 10.91 -11.07
C THR A 13 -13.64 11.41 -11.72
N ASN A 14 -13.90 11.08 -13.00
CA ASN A 14 -15.13 11.47 -13.70
C ASN A 14 -16.29 10.59 -13.24
N ALA A 15 -16.13 9.26 -13.31
CA ALA A 15 -17.16 8.32 -12.88
C ALA A 15 -17.51 8.48 -11.40
N TYR A 16 -16.53 8.73 -10.55
CA TYR A 16 -16.75 8.99 -9.13
C TYR A 16 -17.52 10.30 -8.89
N TYR A 17 -17.14 11.38 -9.57
CA TYR A 17 -17.85 12.66 -9.47
C TYR A 17 -19.30 12.54 -9.96
N ASP A 18 -19.54 11.89 -11.10
CA ASP A 18 -20.88 11.72 -11.66
C ASP A 18 -21.78 10.86 -10.77
N TYR A 19 -21.20 9.89 -10.07
CA TYR A 19 -21.90 9.09 -9.07
C TYR A 19 -22.28 9.93 -7.84
N ILE A 20 -21.32 10.66 -7.27
CA ILE A 20 -21.51 11.42 -6.03
C ILE A 20 -22.38 12.66 -6.25
N LYS A 21 -22.30 13.32 -7.41
CA LYS A 21 -23.10 14.51 -7.73
C LYS A 21 -24.60 14.25 -7.58
N LYS A 22 -25.06 13.03 -7.87
CA LYS A 22 -26.46 12.60 -7.70
C LYS A 22 -26.93 12.60 -6.24
N SER A 23 -26.00 12.58 -5.28
CA SER A 23 -26.27 12.57 -3.84
C SER A 23 -26.15 13.95 -3.20
N ILE A 24 -25.79 14.99 -3.96
CA ILE A 24 -25.61 16.36 -3.48
C ILE A 24 -26.82 17.17 -3.91
N SER A 25 -27.47 17.84 -2.97
CA SER A 25 -28.72 18.58 -3.21
C SER A 25 -28.52 19.94 -3.90
N PHE A 26 -27.30 20.29 -4.30
CA PHE A 26 -26.94 21.56 -4.94
C PHE A 26 -25.92 21.32 -6.05
N GLU A 27 -25.86 22.23 -7.02
CA GLU A 27 -24.92 22.13 -8.13
C GLU A 27 -23.50 22.46 -7.67
N VAL A 28 -22.57 21.55 -7.94
CA VAL A 28 -21.14 21.72 -7.64
C VAL A 28 -20.37 21.28 -8.86
N SER A 29 -19.39 22.06 -9.32
CA SER A 29 -18.51 21.65 -10.41
C SER A 29 -17.54 20.54 -9.97
N LYS A 30 -17.02 19.76 -10.93
CA LYS A 30 -16.04 18.70 -10.64
C LYS A 30 -14.83 19.25 -9.88
N ASN A 31 -14.34 20.42 -10.28
CA ASN A 31 -13.18 21.05 -9.66
C ASN A 31 -13.46 21.42 -8.21
N GLN A 32 -14.59 22.09 -7.94
CA GLN A 32 -15.01 22.45 -6.59
C GLN A 32 -15.13 21.21 -5.68
N PHE A 33 -15.71 20.13 -6.19
CA PHE A 33 -15.83 18.87 -5.47
C PHE A 33 -14.45 18.27 -5.16
N MET A 34 -13.58 18.15 -6.16
CA MET A 34 -12.26 17.54 -6.01
C MET A 34 -11.34 18.39 -5.11
N ASP A 35 -11.40 19.71 -5.18
CA ASP A 35 -10.67 20.61 -4.29
C ASP A 35 -11.15 20.49 -2.85
N LYS A 36 -12.47 20.34 -2.66
CA LYS A 36 -13.02 20.04 -1.34
C LYS A 36 -12.55 18.69 -0.83
N LEU A 37 -12.50 17.67 -1.67
CA LEU A 37 -12.02 16.33 -1.32
C LEU A 37 -10.53 16.35 -0.91
N ARG A 38 -9.67 17.04 -1.69
CA ARG A 38 -8.24 17.22 -1.38
C ARG A 38 -8.03 17.96 -0.07
N SER A 39 -8.77 19.06 0.16
CA SER A 39 -8.64 19.85 1.39
C SER A 39 -9.09 19.07 2.63
N LEU A 40 -10.14 18.25 2.53
CA LEU A 40 -10.57 17.35 3.60
C LEU A 40 -9.51 16.29 3.91
N LYS A 41 -8.98 15.62 2.88
CA LYS A 41 -7.90 14.64 3.06
C LYS A 41 -6.68 15.28 3.72
N LYS A 42 -6.25 16.46 3.27
CA LYS A 42 -5.13 17.19 3.87
C LYS A 42 -5.41 17.57 5.33
N LYS A 43 -6.61 18.09 5.64
CA LYS A 43 -6.99 18.53 6.98
C LYS A 43 -6.98 17.38 7.99
N TYR A 44 -7.51 16.22 7.61
CA TYR A 44 -7.75 15.10 8.53
C TYR A 44 -6.69 14.00 8.49
N MET A 45 -5.97 13.81 7.37
CA MET A 45 -4.94 12.77 7.22
C MET A 45 -3.51 13.29 7.28
N GLY A 46 -3.29 14.62 7.22
CA GLY A 46 -1.96 15.21 7.22
C GLY A 46 -1.27 15.34 8.59
N LYS A 47 -1.92 14.88 9.68
CA LYS A 47 -1.39 15.00 11.06
C LYS A 47 -1.42 13.64 11.74
N GLU A 48 -0.32 13.25 12.40
CA GLU A 48 -0.23 11.97 13.13
C GLU A 48 -1.08 11.95 14.42
N LYS A 49 -1.25 13.08 15.10
CA LYS A 49 -2.10 13.22 16.30
C LYS A 49 -2.96 14.48 16.23
N PRO A 50 -4.06 14.47 15.47
CA PRO A 50 -4.93 15.63 15.41
C PRO A 50 -5.81 15.73 16.66
N SER A 51 -5.73 16.87 17.35
CA SER A 51 -6.67 17.24 18.42
C SER A 51 -7.85 18.01 17.82
N PHE A 52 -9.08 17.55 18.09
CA PHE A 52 -10.31 18.21 17.63
C PHE A 52 -11.12 18.64 18.84
N THR A 53 -11.41 19.93 18.94
CA THR A 53 -12.25 20.49 20.02
C THR A 53 -13.74 20.41 19.69
N LYS A 54 -14.11 20.31 18.41
CA LYS A 54 -15.51 20.28 17.97
C LYS A 54 -15.98 18.85 17.71
N PRO A 55 -17.18 18.45 18.21
CA PRO A 55 -17.73 17.10 17.98
C PRO A 55 -17.91 16.74 16.49
N HIS A 56 -18.23 17.72 15.66
CA HIS A 56 -18.39 17.51 14.21
C HIS A 56 -17.07 17.17 13.53
N ASP A 57 -15.97 17.83 13.92
CA ASP A 57 -14.63 17.59 13.38
C ASP A 57 -14.14 16.18 13.75
N GLN A 58 -14.47 15.70 14.95
CA GLN A 58 -14.14 14.34 15.39
C GLN A 58 -14.90 13.27 14.58
N LYS A 59 -16.19 13.47 14.33
CA LYS A 59 -16.99 12.55 13.48
C LYS A 59 -16.46 12.54 12.04
N SER A 60 -16.19 13.70 11.46
CA SER A 60 -15.59 13.83 10.12
C SER A 60 -14.22 13.16 10.05
N TYR A 61 -13.38 13.31 11.06
CA TYR A 61 -12.09 12.62 11.14
C TYR A 61 -12.24 11.10 11.14
N ARG A 62 -13.17 10.54 11.94
CA ARG A 62 -13.43 9.09 11.95
C ARG A 62 -13.85 8.58 10.57
N LEU A 63 -14.72 9.30 9.87
CA LEU A 63 -15.13 8.97 8.51
C LEU A 63 -13.95 9.08 7.52
N CYS A 64 -13.16 10.15 7.59
CA CYS A 64 -11.97 10.31 6.75
C CYS A 64 -10.95 9.21 7.00
N LYS A 65 -10.72 8.80 8.26
CA LYS A 65 -9.83 7.69 8.61
C LYS A 65 -10.36 6.36 8.09
N SER A 66 -11.68 6.18 8.03
CA SER A 66 -12.31 5.01 7.42
C SER A 66 -12.26 5.00 5.89
N ILE A 67 -11.85 6.08 5.22
CA ILE A 67 -11.71 6.16 3.74
C ILE A 67 -10.23 6.19 3.32
N TRP A 68 -9.38 6.86 4.10
CA TRP A 68 -7.97 7.13 3.76
C TRP A 68 -6.97 6.66 4.83
N GLY A 69 -7.43 6.19 5.98
CA GLY A 69 -6.56 5.62 7.01
C GLY A 69 -6.11 4.21 6.67
N PRO A 70 -5.26 3.61 7.52
CA PRO A 70 -4.78 2.23 7.34
C PRO A 70 -5.93 1.22 7.20
N ASP A 71 -7.07 1.53 7.82
CA ASP A 71 -8.30 0.73 7.86
C ASP A 71 -9.31 1.12 6.74
N GLY A 72 -8.88 1.92 5.76
CA GLY A 72 -9.69 2.82 4.94
C GLY A 72 -10.61 2.22 3.85
N VAL A 73 -10.78 0.90 3.78
CA VAL A 73 -11.72 0.25 2.85
C VAL A 73 -12.41 -0.95 3.51
N VAL A 74 -12.70 -0.89 4.81
CA VAL A 74 -13.46 -1.97 5.48
C VAL A 74 -14.66 -1.39 6.23
N ARG A 75 -15.77 -1.21 5.50
CA ARG A 75 -17.09 -1.26 6.14
C ARG A 75 -17.54 -2.72 6.14
N LYS A 76 -17.28 -3.36 7.28
CA LYS A 76 -17.87 -4.60 7.79
C LYS A 76 -19.33 -4.78 7.35
N THR A 77 -19.61 -5.76 6.49
CA THR A 77 -20.70 -6.69 6.79
C THR A 77 -20.17 -7.66 7.83
N ALA A 78 -20.97 -7.92 8.86
CA ALA A 78 -20.62 -8.80 9.95
C ALA A 78 -20.57 -10.24 9.44
N GLU A 79 -19.39 -10.67 9.02
CA GLU A 79 -18.93 -12.06 8.87
C GLU A 79 -17.43 -11.96 8.51
N ASP A 80 -16.61 -12.72 9.23
CA ASP A 80 -15.16 -12.92 9.06
C ASP A 80 -14.19 -11.82 9.54
N ASP A 81 -13.97 -11.81 10.86
CA ASP A 81 -12.78 -11.25 11.53
C ASP A 81 -11.49 -12.07 11.20
N ASP A 82 -11.09 -12.24 9.93
CA ASP A 82 -9.78 -12.87 9.60
C ASP A 82 -9.05 -12.38 8.34
N GLU A 83 -9.39 -11.21 7.77
CA GLU A 83 -8.60 -10.64 6.67
C GLU A 83 -7.50 -9.71 7.18
N LYS A 84 -6.59 -10.32 7.97
CA LYS A 84 -5.23 -9.86 8.15
C LYS A 84 -4.64 -9.62 6.76
N TYR A 85 -4.21 -8.38 6.51
CA TYR A 85 -3.36 -7.98 5.39
C TYR A 85 -2.42 -9.13 4.96
N ASP A 86 -2.81 -9.90 3.92
CA ASP A 86 -2.15 -11.18 3.64
C ASP A 86 -0.84 -10.91 2.90
N TRP A 87 0.25 -10.86 3.66
CA TRP A 87 1.62 -10.67 3.16
C TRP A 87 1.93 -11.65 2.02
N PHE A 88 1.27 -12.81 1.99
CA PHE A 88 1.41 -13.82 0.96
C PHE A 88 0.96 -13.32 -0.41
N GLU A 89 -0.13 -12.56 -0.51
CA GLU A 89 -0.64 -12.06 -1.79
C GLU A 89 0.33 -11.11 -2.50
N LYS A 90 1.17 -10.41 -1.73
CA LYS A 90 2.23 -9.52 -2.25
C LYS A 90 3.60 -10.19 -2.31
N SER A 91 3.70 -11.44 -1.86
CA SER A 91 4.96 -12.16 -1.82
C SER A 91 5.38 -12.65 -3.21
N PHE A 92 6.67 -12.90 -3.37
CA PHE A 92 7.20 -13.52 -4.59
C PHE A 92 6.66 -14.94 -4.81
N LEU A 93 6.10 -15.59 -3.79
CA LEU A 93 5.64 -16.97 -3.86
C LEU A 93 4.45 -17.13 -4.80
N VAL A 94 3.49 -16.19 -4.80
CA VAL A 94 2.32 -16.25 -5.69
C VAL A 94 2.76 -16.16 -7.14
N ARG A 95 3.55 -15.12 -7.48
CA ARG A 95 4.09 -14.94 -8.83
C ARG A 95 5.03 -16.09 -9.24
N GLY A 96 5.83 -16.59 -8.30
CA GLY A 96 6.75 -17.71 -8.52
C GLY A 96 6.01 -18.99 -8.90
N ILE A 97 4.93 -19.32 -8.18
CA ILE A 97 4.10 -20.49 -8.48
C ILE A 97 3.33 -20.28 -9.79
N ALA A 98 2.82 -19.07 -10.04
CA ALA A 98 2.15 -18.76 -11.29
C ALA A 98 3.06 -18.83 -12.52
N GLY A 99 4.36 -18.58 -12.36
CA GLY A 99 5.38 -18.81 -13.38
C GLY A 99 5.46 -20.27 -13.87
N PHE A 100 4.96 -21.23 -13.08
CA PHE A 100 4.84 -22.64 -13.48
C PHE A 100 3.48 -22.98 -14.13
N GLY A 101 2.66 -21.99 -14.45
CA GLY A 101 1.36 -22.17 -15.14
C GLY A 101 0.16 -22.39 -14.22
N VAL A 102 0.29 -22.11 -12.92
CA VAL A 102 -0.82 -22.19 -11.96
C VAL A 102 -1.50 -20.83 -11.83
N ASP A 103 -2.83 -20.77 -11.88
CA ASP A 103 -3.56 -19.51 -11.73
C ASP A 103 -3.34 -18.86 -10.35
N GLU A 104 -3.08 -17.55 -10.31
CA GLU A 104 -2.80 -16.83 -9.07
C GLU A 104 -3.98 -16.86 -8.10
N SER A 105 -5.21 -16.77 -8.59
CA SER A 105 -6.41 -16.82 -7.75
C SER A 105 -6.58 -18.20 -7.11
N TYR A 106 -6.26 -19.26 -7.86
CA TYR A 106 -6.20 -20.62 -7.35
C TYR A 106 -5.12 -20.79 -6.27
N VAL A 107 -3.91 -20.24 -6.47
CA VAL A 107 -2.85 -20.27 -5.45
C VAL A 107 -3.29 -19.59 -4.17
N LYS A 108 -3.90 -18.41 -4.26
CA LYS A 108 -4.41 -17.66 -3.11
C LYS A 108 -5.52 -18.43 -2.39
N GLN A 109 -6.47 -19.01 -3.14
CA GLN A 109 -7.54 -19.81 -2.56
C GLN A 109 -6.98 -21.02 -1.80
N ARG A 110 -6.02 -21.75 -2.40
CA ARG A 110 -5.37 -22.89 -1.73
C ARG A 110 -4.57 -22.45 -0.51
N TRP A 111 -3.90 -21.32 -0.58
CA TRP A 111 -3.20 -20.74 0.57
C TRP A 111 -4.15 -20.43 1.72
N ARG A 112 -5.34 -19.87 1.46
CA ARG A 112 -6.35 -19.59 2.50
C ARG A 112 -6.71 -20.85 3.30
N LEU A 113 -6.74 -22.02 2.67
CA LEU A 113 -7.02 -23.31 3.32
C LEU A 113 -5.85 -23.87 4.16
N VAL A 114 -4.64 -23.31 4.06
CA VAL A 114 -3.47 -23.78 4.82
C VAL A 114 -3.60 -23.38 6.31
N PRO A 115 -3.30 -24.28 7.26
CA PRO A 115 -3.31 -23.96 8.68
C PRO A 115 -2.39 -22.80 9.04
N ILE A 116 -2.82 -21.96 9.99
CA ILE A 116 -2.09 -20.74 10.43
C ILE A 116 -0.67 -21.08 10.92
N GLU A 117 -0.49 -22.20 11.62
CA GLU A 117 0.82 -22.67 12.09
C GLU A 117 1.81 -22.89 10.93
N THR A 118 1.32 -23.47 9.83
CA THR A 118 2.13 -23.70 8.63
C THR A 118 2.40 -22.40 7.90
N LYS A 119 1.40 -21.52 7.76
CA LYS A 119 1.56 -20.18 7.16
C LYS A 119 2.64 -19.38 7.89
N LYS A 120 2.65 -19.41 9.22
CA LYS A 120 3.63 -18.70 10.06
C LYS A 120 5.06 -19.19 9.83
N LYS A 121 5.27 -20.52 9.72
CA LYS A 121 6.60 -21.09 9.41
C LYS A 121 7.11 -20.62 8.04
N VAL A 122 6.23 -20.48 7.05
CA VAL A 122 6.61 -19.95 5.72
C VAL A 122 6.93 -18.46 5.80
N GLU A 123 6.14 -17.67 6.53
CA GLU A 123 6.39 -16.25 6.76
C GLU A 123 7.78 -16.01 7.38
N GLU A 124 8.15 -16.79 8.39
CA GLU A 124 9.47 -16.73 9.02
C GLU A 124 10.61 -17.06 8.05
N LYS A 125 10.43 -18.06 7.18
CA LYS A 125 11.41 -18.38 6.12
C LYS A 125 11.58 -17.25 5.12
N VAL A 126 10.48 -16.60 4.71
CA VAL A 126 10.53 -15.46 3.78
C VAL A 126 11.24 -14.27 4.42
N LYS A 127 10.97 -13.97 5.70
CA LYS A 127 11.69 -12.91 6.43
C LYS A 127 13.18 -13.20 6.57
N MET A 128 13.53 -14.45 6.87
CA MET A 128 14.94 -14.87 6.94
C MET A 128 15.64 -14.72 5.59
N LEU A 129 14.97 -15.05 4.49
CA LEU A 129 15.53 -14.86 3.15
C LEU A 129 15.73 -13.38 2.83
N GLN A 130 14.74 -12.54 3.12
CA GLN A 130 14.84 -11.08 2.94
C GLN A 130 16.02 -10.48 3.73
N ALA A 131 16.24 -10.93 4.96
CA ALA A 131 17.39 -10.48 5.76
C ALA A 131 18.73 -10.83 5.08
N LYS A 132 18.85 -12.05 4.54
CA LYS A 132 20.05 -12.48 3.79
C LYS A 132 20.23 -11.72 2.49
N GLU A 133 19.15 -11.41 1.77
CA GLU A 133 19.22 -10.59 0.55
C GLU A 133 19.71 -9.18 0.86
N ILE A 134 19.26 -8.56 1.96
CA ILE A 134 19.75 -7.25 2.41
C ILE A 134 21.23 -7.32 2.76
N GLU A 135 21.66 -8.31 3.54
CA GLU A 135 23.08 -8.50 3.89
C GLU A 135 23.95 -8.67 2.64
N PHE A 136 23.50 -9.48 1.68
CA PHE A 136 24.19 -9.68 0.42
C PHE A 136 24.27 -8.41 -0.43
N VAL A 137 23.20 -7.60 -0.47
CA VAL A 137 23.20 -6.30 -1.14
C VAL A 137 24.19 -5.35 -0.47
N LEU A 138 24.26 -5.33 0.87
CA LEU A 138 25.22 -4.51 1.61
C LEU A 138 26.66 -4.88 1.26
N GLN A 139 27.00 -6.18 1.24
CA GLN A 139 28.32 -6.65 0.81
C GLN A 139 28.64 -6.23 -0.63
N LYS A 140 27.68 -6.34 -1.54
CA LYS A 140 27.86 -5.85 -2.92
C LYS A 140 28.11 -4.35 -2.98
N THR A 141 27.41 -3.55 -2.17
CA THR A 141 27.61 -2.09 -2.13
C THR A 141 28.96 -1.70 -1.56
N GLU A 142 29.47 -2.44 -0.58
CA GLU A 142 30.80 -2.22 0.00
C GLU A 142 31.90 -2.44 -1.04
N ILE A 143 31.85 -3.58 -1.74
CA ILE A 143 32.80 -3.88 -2.83
C ILE A 143 32.72 -2.82 -3.93
N LEU A 144 31.50 -2.41 -4.31
CA LEU A 144 31.30 -1.38 -5.33
C LEU A 144 31.92 -0.04 -4.90
N HIS A 145 31.74 0.34 -3.63
CA HIS A 145 32.33 1.55 -3.06
C HIS A 145 33.85 1.48 -3.08
N GLU A 146 34.44 0.38 -2.61
CA GLU A 146 35.89 0.16 -2.60
C GLU A 146 36.50 0.30 -4.00
N VAL A 147 35.94 -0.40 -4.99
CA VAL A 147 36.39 -0.32 -6.39
C VAL A 147 36.26 1.11 -6.94
N THR A 148 35.17 1.81 -6.61
CA THR A 148 34.95 3.19 -7.05
C THR A 148 35.99 4.14 -6.44
N SER A 149 36.33 3.97 -5.16
CA SER A 149 37.39 4.74 -4.48
C SER A 149 38.75 4.51 -5.11
N MET A 150 39.12 3.24 -5.38
CA MET A 150 40.40 2.91 -6.04
C MET A 150 40.52 3.57 -7.43
N ILE A 151 39.43 3.59 -8.21
CA ILE A 151 39.41 4.23 -9.53
C ILE A 151 39.58 5.76 -9.40
N ALA A 152 38.90 6.39 -8.44
CA ALA A 152 39.01 7.82 -8.20
C ALA A 152 40.44 8.22 -7.77
N GLU A 153 41.06 7.46 -6.87
CA GLU A 153 42.45 7.67 -6.42
C GLU A 153 43.44 7.52 -7.58
N ALA A 154 43.33 6.46 -8.38
CA ALA A 154 44.18 6.24 -9.56
C ALA A 154 44.03 7.37 -10.59
N SER A 155 42.83 7.93 -10.73
CA SER A 155 42.55 9.04 -11.65
C SER A 155 43.20 10.35 -11.18
N ASN A 156 43.18 10.63 -9.87
CA ASN A 156 43.79 11.82 -9.27
C ASN A 156 45.34 11.78 -9.31
N LEU A 157 45.93 10.59 -9.15
CA LEU A 157 47.38 10.39 -9.30
C LEU A 157 47.86 10.68 -10.72
N ARG A 158 47.05 10.37 -11.74
CA ARG A 158 47.39 10.57 -13.15
C ARG A 158 47.33 12.04 -13.59
N THR A 159 46.55 12.88 -12.93
CA THR A 159 46.45 14.33 -13.23
C THR A 159 47.50 15.17 -12.51
N SER A 160 48.28 14.58 -11.61
CA SER A 160 49.29 15.27 -10.78
C SER A 160 50.72 15.12 -11.33
N HIS A 161 50.87 14.49 -12.50
CA HIS A 161 52.11 14.31 -13.27
C HIS A 161 51.98 15.00 -14.63
#